data_AF-A0A7Z9WGP7-F1
#
_entry.id   AF-A0A7Z9WGP7-F1
#
_cell.length_a   1.000
_cell.length_b   1.000
_cell.length_c   1.000
_cell.angle_alpha   90.00
_cell.angle_beta   90.00
_cell.angle_gamma   90.00
#
_symmetry.space_group_name_H-M   'P 1'
#
loop_
_entity.id
_entity.type
_entity.pdbx_description
1 polymer ?
#
loop_
_entity_poly.entity_id
_entity_poly.type
_entity_poly.pdbx_seq_one_letter_code
_entity_poly.pdbx_strand_id
1 'polypeptide(L)' 'DGGENPKPIPFLAVGKGSKFNFYIASKDKKLLLWAESCLREALEDLGIGAKTRVGYGEMKATVSEL' A
#
# COMPACT_ATOMS: atom_id res chain seq x y z
N ASP A 1 32.45 -14.36 -21.94
CA ASP A 1 31.11 -13.79 -22.27
C ASP A 1 30.05 -14.42 -21.35
N GLY A 2 30.11 -14.10 -20.06
CA GLY A 2 29.15 -14.61 -19.05
C GLY A 2 27.80 -13.91 -19.15
N GLY A 3 27.04 -14.20 -20.21
CA GLY A 3 25.77 -13.56 -20.53
C GLY A 3 24.73 -13.71 -19.42
N GLU A 4 23.87 -12.69 -19.28
CA GLU A 4 22.76 -12.74 -18.33
C GLU A 4 21.78 -13.85 -18.72
N ASN A 5 21.43 -14.69 -17.74
CA ASN A 5 20.43 -15.75 -17.89
C ASN A 5 19.14 -15.32 -17.15
N PRO A 6 18.27 -14.50 -17.76
CA PRO A 6 17.08 -14.00 -17.10
C PRO A 6 16.13 -15.17 -16.79
N LYS A 7 15.69 -15.27 -15.54
CA LYS A 7 14.70 -16.25 -15.08
C LYS A 7 13.40 -15.52 -14.71
N PRO A 8 12.40 -15.47 -15.60
CA PRO A 8 11.14 -14.80 -15.32
C PRO A 8 10.42 -15.43 -14.12
N ILE A 9 9.95 -14.58 -13.21
CA ILE A 9 9.10 -14.96 -12.08
C ILE A 9 7.74 -14.29 -12.27
N PRO A 10 6.71 -15.02 -12.72
CA PRO A 10 5.36 -14.48 -12.78
C PRO A 10 4.84 -14.23 -11.37
N PHE A 11 4.06 -13.17 -11.20
CA PHE A 11 3.40 -12.82 -9.94
C PHE A 11 2.01 -12.25 -10.24
N LEU A 12 1.08 -12.45 -9.31
CA LEU A 12 -0.25 -11.86 -9.42
C LEU A 12 -0.19 -10.39 -9.00
N ALA A 13 -0.81 -9.54 -9.81
CA ALA A 13 -1.01 -8.14 -9.51
C ALA A 13 -2.51 -7.87 -9.32
N VAL A 14 -2.85 -7.03 -8.35
CA VAL A 14 -4.21 -6.55 -8.18
C VAL A 14 -4.50 -5.49 -9.23
N GLY A 15 -5.68 -5.56 -9.86
CA GLY A 15 -6.10 -4.60 -10.87
C GLY A 15 -6.28 -3.18 -10.30
N LYS A 16 -5.97 -2.17 -11.11
CA LYS A 16 -6.23 -0.77 -10.75
C LYS A 16 -7.72 -0.56 -10.46
N GLY A 17 -8.02 0.18 -9.40
CA GLY A 17 -9.40 0.51 -9.00
C GLY A 17 -10.03 -0.47 -8.02
N SER A 18 -9.35 -1.56 -7.65
CA SER A 18 -9.74 -2.40 -6.51
C SER A 18 -9.77 -1.59 -5.21
N LYS A 19 -10.80 -1.84 -4.39
CA LYS A 19 -11.01 -1.16 -3.10
C LYS A 19 -10.64 -2.10 -1.95
N PHE A 20 -10.00 -1.56 -0.93
CA PHE A 20 -9.60 -2.28 0.28
C PHE A 20 -10.05 -1.49 1.51
N ASN A 21 -10.49 -2.23 2.53
CA ASN A 21 -10.85 -1.64 3.83
C ASN A 21 -9.71 -1.87 4.82
N PHE A 22 -9.26 -0.81 5.46
CA PHE A 22 -8.30 -0.86 6.56
C PHE A 22 -9.02 -0.44 7.84
N TYR A 23 -8.90 -1.25 8.89
CA TYR A 23 -9.47 -0.96 10.19
C TYR A 23 -8.36 -0.82 11.21
N ILE A 24 -8.36 0.30 11.92
CA ILE A 24 -7.44 0.60 13.02
C ILE A 24 -8.25 0.81 14.29
N ALA A 25 -7.73 0.34 15.41
CA ALA A 25 -8.41 0.42 16.69
C ALA A 25 -7.41 0.73 17.80
N SER A 26 -7.81 1.63 18.70
CA SER A 26 -7.06 2.00 19.89
C SER A 26 -8.03 2.48 20.96
N LYS A 27 -7.71 2.22 22.23
CA LYS A 27 -8.43 2.80 23.36
C LYS A 27 -8.06 4.28 23.57
N ASP A 28 -6.88 4.68 23.09
CA ASP A 28 -6.41 6.06 23.09
C ASP A 28 -6.76 6.72 21.76
N LYS A 29 -7.60 7.76 21.83
CA LYS A 29 -8.06 8.53 20.66
C LYS A 29 -6.93 9.27 19.97
N LYS A 30 -5.94 9.80 20.70
CA LYS A 30 -4.81 10.51 20.09
C LYS A 30 -3.93 9.55 19.30
N LEU A 31 -3.67 8.38 19.87
CA LEU A 31 -2.92 7.33 19.17
C LEU A 31 -3.66 6.83 17.93
N LEU A 32 -4.99 6.68 18.02
CA LEU A 32 -5.81 6.28 16.88
C LEU A 32 -5.66 7.25 15.70
N LEU A 33 -5.84 8.55 15.96
CA LEU A 33 -5.75 9.59 14.94
C LEU A 33 -4.33 9.71 14.35
N TRP A 34 -3.31 9.55 15.20
CA TRP A 34 -1.94 9.56 14.73
C TRP A 34 -1.64 8.37 13.81
N ALA A 35 -2.04 7.16 14.22
CA ALA A 35 -1.88 5.95 13.41
C ALA A 35 -2.67 6.02 12.09
N GLU A 36 -3.86 6.62 12.11
CA GLU A 36 -4.65 6.89 10.90
C GLU A 36 -3.89 7.79 9.91
N SER A 37 -3.33 8.90 10.39
CA SER A 37 -2.56 9.82 9.53
C SER A 37 -1.35 9.13 8.93
N CYS A 38 -0.58 8.39 9.75
CA CYS A 38 0.59 7.67 9.27
C CYS A 38 0.23 6.61 8.21
N LEU A 39 -0.84 5.84 8.42
CA LEU A 39 -1.29 4.86 7.45
C LEU A 39 -1.69 5.54 6.13
N ARG A 40 -2.44 6.62 6.22
CA ARG A 40 -2.90 7.37 5.04
C ARG A 40 -1.74 7.89 4.21
N GLU A 41 -0.80 8.60 4.85
CA GLU A 41 0.39 9.16 4.21
C GLU A 41 1.27 8.04 3.62
N ALA A 42 1.47 6.93 4.33
CA ALA A 42 2.25 5.82 3.80
C ALA A 42 1.61 5.17 2.55
N LEU A 43 0.28 5.01 2.53
CA LEU A 43 -0.43 4.44 1.40
C LEU A 43 -0.40 5.35 0.16
N GLU A 44 -0.47 6.67 0.36
CA GLU A 44 -0.49 7.67 -0.71
C GLU A 44 0.92 7.98 -1.25
N ASP A 45 1.91 8.13 -0.37
CA ASP A 45 3.24 8.64 -0.73
C ASP A 45 4.30 7.55 -0.95
N LEU A 46 4.16 6.40 -0.27
CA LEU A 46 5.15 5.33 -0.33
C LEU A 46 4.67 4.09 -1.11
N GLY A 47 3.36 3.85 -1.11
CA GLY A 47 2.75 2.62 -1.63
C GLY A 47 3.00 1.40 -0.75
N ILE A 48 2.29 0.30 -1.03
CA ILE A 48 2.36 -0.94 -0.25
C ILE A 48 2.54 -2.17 -1.15
N GLY A 49 3.29 -3.16 -0.65
CA GLY A 49 3.59 -4.39 -1.38
C GLY A 49 4.94 -4.33 -2.10
N ALA A 50 5.08 -5.07 -3.19
CA ALA A 50 6.33 -5.14 -3.94
C ALA A 50 6.44 -4.02 -4.99
N LYS A 51 7.69 -3.68 -5.35
CA LYS A 51 8.00 -2.81 -6.51
C LYS A 51 7.45 -1.39 -6.42
N THR A 52 7.30 -0.83 -5.22
CA THR A 52 6.77 0.53 -5.01
C THR A 52 7.57 1.62 -5.71
N ARG A 53 8.92 1.49 -5.74
CA ARG A 53 9.81 2.43 -6.45
C ARG A 53 9.51 2.56 -7.95
N VAL A 54 8.84 1.58 -8.55
CA VAL A 54 8.45 1.59 -9.97
C VAL A 54 6.94 1.72 -10.16
N GLY A 55 6.22 2.24 -9.14
CA GLY A 55 4.81 2.64 -9.23
C GLY A 55 3.77 1.57 -8.88
N TYR A 56 4.19 0.40 -8.38
CA TYR A 56 3.24 -0.61 -7.89
C TYR A 56 2.76 -0.27 -6.48
N GLY A 57 1.52 -0.61 -6.17
CA GLY A 57 1.02 -0.55 -4.80
C GLY A 57 0.62 0.84 -4.30
N GLU A 58 0.58 1.84 -5.18
CA GLU A 58 -0.01 3.15 -4.88
C GLU A 58 -1.49 3.01 -4.55
N MET A 59 -1.92 3.65 -3.46
CA MET A 59 -3.32 3.63 -3.04
C MET A 59 -3.78 5.05 -2.74
N LYS A 60 -4.96 5.42 -3.25
CA LYS A 60 -5.65 6.62 -2.81
C LYS A 60 -6.46 6.29 -1.56
N ALA A 61 -6.15 6.94 -0.45
CA ALA A 61 -6.89 6.72 0.78
C ALA A 61 -8.15 7.59 0.81
N THR A 62 -9.24 7.05 1.34
CA THR A 62 -10.49 7.78 1.60
C THR A 62 -10.98 7.43 2.98
N VAL A 63 -11.36 8.45 3.76
CA VAL A 63 -12.05 8.23 5.02
C VAL A 63 -13.50 7.87 4.68
N SER A 64 -13.96 6.71 5.13
CA SER A 64 -15.38 6.39 5.06
C SER A 64 -16.04 6.97 6.30
N GLU A 65 -17.06 7.80 6.11
CA GLU A 65 -18.01 8.08 7.19
C GLU A 65 -18.75 6.77 7.47
N LEU A 66 -18.66 6.29 8.71
CA LEU A 66 -19.52 5.23 9.24
C LEU A 66 -20.80 5.86 9.78
#